data_AF-A0A367IW86-F1
#
_entry.id   AF-A0A367IW86-F1
#
_cell.length_a   1.000
_cell.length_b   1.000
_cell.length_c   1.000
_cell.angle_alpha   90.00
_cell.angle_beta   90.00
_cell.angle_gamma   90.00
#
_symmetry.space_group_name_H-M   'P 1'
#
loop_
_entity.id
_entity.type
_entity.pdbx_description
1 polymer ?
#
loop_
_entity_poly.entity_id
_entity_poly.type
_entity_poly.pdbx_seq_one_letter_code
_entity_poly.pdbx_strand_id
1 'polypeptide(L)'
;LSSSTSTKSPTLKRSKSITMSPIKSSNSNSTSNRPTDHFFDMSANDQNSPEFFVKKFLDPNLRSVTTKIAASLEVSLRTRSMDWVIKFIHLKGLHVLCHALDYLNHNIQDRRDVALELEVEIIKCIKAIVNTKAGGKEVMDHPEYIHAVVFSITCPQWQTRKMVCELLAFLCYLDGYEHVVRGFELMKKFRKTLGIFDAWIQLLIRTLTVDKFRGNEELAESHLVEYALSNMILINALTSIPSNINYRIYLRNQFIAAGLQTHLLPKLEALDYNLLNIQIESYKDAADTDMEDAFGDEIAQYSTEYAQPSQLFDKLIENVSDTPKGTDYFFSIMKYLLWIKGDAETKQIVTDRAQHSNKADFTDMFGMPVGAVIQNFMDLNRLRGKDIEANELREQYEKLIAEKDQLESEVQKLRIIPSQMENEAQKQRIIELKNENSSLRQVLKTSKETITSLQERLAVYENEEKRRLSSDSGRAALESMRFNKKKRERLSLDEKRTTWFSDNTVQNNTSATSHGFSFGDLLFPFFGRSRLKKKRPISDSLSRTE
;
A
#
# COMPACT_ATOMS: atom_id res chain seq x y z
N LEU A 1 25.06 -82.87 -25.52
CA LEU A 1 23.78 -82.77 -26.26
C LEU A 1 23.72 -81.37 -26.88
N SER A 2 24.04 -81.32 -28.18
CA SER A 2 23.72 -80.32 -29.24
C SER A 2 23.82 -78.80 -28.93
N SER A 3 24.74 -78.00 -29.50
CA SER A 3 24.87 -77.53 -30.92
C SER A 3 23.59 -76.83 -31.41
N SER A 4 23.54 -75.64 -32.02
CA SER A 4 24.34 -75.03 -33.11
C SER A 4 23.73 -73.63 -33.39
N THR A 5 24.45 -72.51 -33.38
CA THR A 5 25.13 -71.81 -34.51
C THR A 5 24.29 -71.37 -35.72
N SER A 6 24.52 -70.10 -36.09
CA SER A 6 24.60 -69.51 -37.45
C SER A 6 23.31 -68.88 -38.03
N THR A 7 23.30 -67.82 -38.86
CA THR A 7 24.27 -66.80 -39.34
C THR A 7 23.51 -65.86 -40.31
N LYS A 8 23.94 -64.58 -40.37
CA LYS A 8 24.07 -63.68 -41.55
C LYS A 8 22.83 -63.16 -42.35
N SER A 9 22.65 -61.84 -42.22
CA SER A 9 22.56 -60.70 -43.21
C SER A 9 22.73 -60.96 -44.73
N PRO A 10 22.58 -59.96 -45.66
CA PRO A 10 22.07 -58.55 -45.62
C PRO A 10 21.22 -58.13 -46.88
N THR A 11 20.89 -56.82 -47.01
CA THR A 11 20.74 -55.95 -48.24
C THR A 11 19.54 -54.98 -48.08
N LEU A 12 19.45 -53.73 -48.58
CA LEU A 12 20.31 -52.82 -49.35
C LEU A 12 19.80 -51.36 -49.13
N LYS A 13 20.71 -50.39 -49.23
CA LYS A 13 20.52 -48.93 -49.10
C LYS A 13 19.62 -48.34 -50.20
N ARG A 14 18.88 -47.27 -49.91
CA ARG A 14 18.60 -46.20 -50.88
C ARG A 14 18.55 -44.82 -50.21
N SER A 15 19.44 -43.95 -50.66
CA SER A 15 19.60 -42.54 -50.33
C SER A 15 19.01 -41.63 -51.43
N LYS A 16 18.94 -40.32 -51.13
CA LYS A 16 18.53 -39.12 -51.91
C LYS A 16 17.18 -38.55 -51.43
N SER A 17 16.98 -37.24 -51.23
CA SER A 17 17.70 -36.07 -51.75
C SER A 17 17.34 -34.79 -50.98
N ILE A 18 18.34 -33.90 -50.91
CA ILE A 18 18.30 -32.49 -50.50
C ILE A 18 17.46 -31.67 -51.48
N THR A 19 16.67 -30.71 -51.01
CA THR A 19 16.05 -29.67 -51.86
C THR A 19 16.29 -28.29 -51.25
N MET A 20 17.10 -27.51 -51.96
CA MET A 20 17.38 -26.09 -51.72
C MET A 20 16.29 -25.24 -52.40
N SER A 21 15.89 -24.13 -51.75
CA SER A 21 15.00 -23.11 -52.34
C SER A 21 15.79 -21.83 -52.64
N PRO A 22 15.41 -21.05 -53.67
CA PRO A 22 16.36 -20.20 -54.38
C PRO A 22 16.37 -18.73 -53.97
N ILE A 23 17.56 -18.16 -54.05
CA ILE A 23 17.89 -16.73 -54.03
C ILE A 23 17.42 -16.07 -55.34
N LYS A 24 16.82 -14.88 -55.25
CA LYS A 24 16.67 -13.94 -56.38
C LYS A 24 17.13 -12.53 -55.97
N SER A 25 18.25 -12.10 -56.54
CA SER A 25 18.58 -10.72 -56.93
C SER A 25 18.19 -10.57 -58.42
N SER A 26 17.99 -9.43 -59.07
CA SER A 26 18.00 -7.98 -58.83
C SER A 26 17.41 -7.37 -60.10
N ASN A 27 16.77 -6.18 -60.05
CA ASN A 27 17.08 -5.08 -60.98
C ASN A 27 16.30 -3.78 -60.72
N SER A 28 17.04 -2.72 -60.99
CA SER A 28 16.85 -1.28 -60.86
C SER A 28 15.69 -0.66 -61.63
N ASN A 29 15.16 0.45 -61.10
CA ASN A 29 14.76 1.61 -61.91
C ASN A 29 14.97 2.91 -61.10
N SER A 30 15.52 3.91 -61.79
CA SER A 30 15.90 5.23 -61.31
C SER A 30 14.76 6.25 -61.47
N THR A 31 14.60 7.19 -60.51
CA THR A 31 14.16 8.57 -60.79
C THR A 31 14.32 9.51 -59.58
N SER A 32 14.94 10.66 -59.87
CA SER A 32 14.85 12.01 -59.27
C SER A 32 15.18 12.26 -57.78
N ASN A 33 16.33 12.92 -57.59
CA ASN A 33 16.67 13.75 -56.43
C ASN A 33 15.69 14.92 -56.22
N ARG A 34 15.15 15.05 -55.00
CA ARG A 34 14.83 16.32 -54.34
C ARG A 34 15.17 16.17 -52.85
N PRO A 35 15.92 17.10 -52.22
CA PRO A 35 16.20 17.02 -50.80
C PRO A 35 15.00 17.59 -50.04
N THR A 36 14.27 16.74 -49.32
CA THR A 36 13.32 17.19 -48.29
C THR A 36 13.85 16.70 -46.95
N ASP A 37 14.07 17.67 -46.07
CA ASP A 37 14.60 17.52 -44.72
C ASP A 37 13.96 16.36 -43.95
N HIS A 38 14.70 15.26 -43.82
CA HIS A 38 14.44 14.20 -42.85
C HIS A 38 15.49 14.30 -41.74
N PHE A 39 15.30 15.23 -40.80
CA PHE A 39 16.09 15.30 -39.57
C PHE A 39 15.41 14.63 -38.37
N PHE A 40 14.23 14.01 -38.55
CA PHE A 40 13.56 13.25 -37.49
C PHE A 40 12.72 12.14 -38.13
N ASP A 41 13.29 10.95 -38.38
CA ASP A 41 12.61 9.65 -38.21
C ASP A 41 13.55 8.47 -38.54
N MET A 42 14.49 8.13 -37.65
CA MET A 42 15.37 6.96 -37.79
C MET A 42 15.59 6.19 -36.48
N SER A 43 14.74 6.39 -35.46
CA SER A 43 14.97 5.84 -34.11
C SER A 43 13.76 5.13 -33.49
N ALA A 44 12.75 4.76 -34.29
CA ALA A 44 11.56 4.08 -33.79
C ALA A 44 11.61 2.54 -33.81
N ASN A 45 12.69 1.91 -34.32
CA ASN A 45 12.69 0.46 -34.59
C ASN A 45 13.91 -0.35 -34.12
N ASP A 46 14.87 0.22 -33.40
CA ASP A 46 15.92 -0.61 -32.78
C ASP A 46 15.38 -1.26 -31.50
N GLN A 47 14.78 -2.45 -31.66
CA GLN A 47 14.26 -3.25 -30.54
C GLN A 47 15.35 -3.73 -29.57
N ASN A 48 16.63 -3.46 -29.87
CA ASN A 48 17.76 -3.77 -29.01
C ASN A 48 18.39 -2.52 -28.39
N SER A 49 17.78 -1.34 -28.53
CA SER A 49 18.32 -0.11 -27.94
C SER A 49 18.05 -0.04 -26.42
N PRO A 50 18.90 0.64 -25.62
CA PRO A 50 18.62 0.84 -24.20
C PRO A 50 17.28 1.55 -23.95
N GLU A 51 16.96 2.55 -24.77
CA GLU A 51 15.73 3.34 -24.68
C GLU A 51 14.48 2.48 -24.90
N PHE A 52 14.56 1.53 -25.85
CA PHE A 52 13.47 0.58 -26.10
C PHE A 52 13.16 -0.22 -24.83
N PHE A 53 14.18 -0.81 -24.21
CA PHE A 53 14.00 -1.62 -23.00
C PHE A 53 13.47 -0.77 -21.83
N VAL A 54 14.07 0.38 -21.55
CA VAL A 54 13.60 1.27 -20.47
C VAL A 54 12.13 1.65 -20.67
N LYS A 55 11.74 2.03 -21.90
CA LYS A 55 10.36 2.39 -22.23
C LYS A 55 9.39 1.23 -21.99
N LYS A 56 9.80 -0.02 -22.23
CA LYS A 56 8.97 -1.21 -21.98
C LYS A 56 8.78 -1.48 -20.49
N PHE A 57 9.83 -1.34 -19.69
CA PHE A 57 9.78 -1.57 -18.24
C PHE A 57 9.16 -0.41 -17.45
N LEU A 58 8.96 0.76 -18.08
CA LEU A 58 8.29 1.90 -17.46
C LEU A 58 6.77 1.71 -17.28
N ASP A 59 6.15 0.74 -17.98
CA ASP A 59 4.74 0.42 -17.80
C ASP A 59 4.49 -0.13 -16.38
N PRO A 60 3.72 0.56 -15.52
CA PRO A 60 3.57 0.20 -14.10
C PRO A 60 2.91 -1.16 -13.89
N ASN A 61 2.19 -1.69 -14.87
CA ASN A 61 1.53 -3.01 -14.78
C ASN A 61 2.28 -4.10 -15.56
N LEU A 62 3.47 -3.79 -16.09
CA LEU A 62 4.30 -4.70 -16.89
C LEU A 62 3.58 -5.33 -18.10
N ARG A 63 2.48 -4.75 -18.60
CA ARG A 63 1.71 -5.32 -19.71
C ARG A 63 2.51 -5.30 -21.01
N SER A 64 3.39 -4.32 -21.18
CA SER A 64 4.28 -4.24 -22.33
C SER A 64 5.53 -5.11 -22.24
N VAL A 65 5.81 -5.75 -21.10
CA VAL A 65 6.99 -6.58 -20.89
C VAL A 65 6.60 -8.05 -20.97
N THR A 66 7.31 -8.80 -21.79
CA THR A 66 7.18 -10.26 -21.86
C THR A 66 8.48 -10.91 -21.41
N THR A 67 8.43 -12.17 -20.97
CA THR A 67 9.63 -12.97 -20.62
C THR A 67 10.70 -12.92 -21.73
N LYS A 68 10.28 -12.96 -23.00
CA LYS A 68 11.20 -12.85 -24.16
C LYS A 68 11.93 -11.51 -24.24
N ILE A 69 11.25 -10.41 -23.92
CA ILE A 69 11.85 -9.07 -23.90
C ILE A 69 12.87 -8.98 -22.77
N ALA A 70 12.53 -9.49 -21.58
CA ALA A 70 13.44 -9.53 -20.44
C ALA A 70 14.67 -10.40 -20.71
N ALA A 71 14.49 -11.59 -21.29
CA ALA A 71 15.61 -12.45 -21.71
C ALA A 71 16.49 -11.79 -22.79
N SER A 72 15.89 -11.06 -23.75
CA SER A 72 16.67 -10.31 -24.75
C SER A 72 17.47 -9.15 -24.13
N LEU A 73 16.94 -8.52 -23.08
CA LEU A 73 17.65 -7.49 -22.31
C LEU A 73 18.82 -8.12 -21.54
N GLU A 74 18.63 -9.26 -20.88
CA GLU A 74 19.69 -9.99 -20.17
C GLU A 74 20.87 -10.26 -21.09
N VAL A 75 20.60 -10.82 -22.28
CA VAL A 75 21.65 -11.12 -23.26
C VAL A 75 22.35 -9.84 -23.70
N SER A 76 21.60 -8.75 -23.92
CA SER A 76 22.16 -7.46 -24.31
C SER A 76 23.08 -6.87 -23.24
N LEU A 77 22.69 -6.94 -21.96
CA LEU A 77 23.47 -6.46 -20.83
C LEU A 77 24.81 -7.20 -20.67
N ARG A 78 24.84 -8.50 -21.01
CA ARG A 78 26.05 -9.33 -20.90
C ARG A 78 26.96 -9.27 -22.12
N THR A 79 26.41 -9.06 -23.32
CA THR A 79 27.15 -9.24 -24.59
C THR A 79 27.49 -7.92 -25.31
N ARG A 80 26.81 -6.81 -25.01
CA ARG A 80 27.10 -5.51 -25.63
C ARG A 80 28.27 -4.79 -24.95
N SER A 81 28.73 -3.70 -25.57
CA SER A 81 29.82 -2.89 -25.05
C SER A 81 29.47 -2.28 -23.68
N MET A 82 30.49 -1.97 -22.90
CA MET A 82 30.31 -1.32 -21.60
C MET A 82 29.57 0.03 -21.73
N ASP A 83 29.81 0.78 -22.80
CA ASP A 83 29.10 2.04 -23.08
C ASP A 83 27.59 1.83 -23.20
N TRP A 84 27.16 0.70 -23.76
CA TRP A 84 25.75 0.34 -23.86
C TRP A 84 25.13 0.14 -22.48
N VAL A 85 25.82 -0.58 -21.60
CA VAL A 85 25.38 -0.85 -20.22
C VAL A 85 25.36 0.45 -19.40
N ILE A 86 26.41 1.26 -19.49
CA ILE A 86 26.47 2.58 -18.83
C ILE A 86 25.32 3.46 -19.31
N LYS A 87 25.05 3.50 -20.63
CA LYS A 87 23.93 4.24 -21.18
C LYS A 87 22.59 3.74 -20.64
N PHE A 88 22.39 2.43 -20.52
CA PHE A 88 21.18 1.85 -19.93
C PHE A 88 21.01 2.27 -18.45
N ILE A 89 22.09 2.25 -17.66
CA ILE A 89 22.10 2.71 -16.27
C ILE A 89 21.74 4.20 -16.19
N HIS A 90 22.36 5.05 -17.00
CA HIS A 90 22.07 6.50 -17.05
C HIS A 90 20.61 6.81 -17.42
N LEU A 91 19.99 5.96 -18.23
CA LEU A 91 18.57 6.04 -18.58
C LEU A 91 17.65 5.46 -17.49
N LYS A 92 18.16 5.24 -16.27
CA LYS A 92 17.45 4.65 -15.14
C LYS A 92 16.90 3.24 -15.42
N GLY A 93 17.65 2.48 -16.22
CA GLY A 93 17.33 1.09 -16.54
C GLY A 93 17.31 0.16 -15.33
N LEU A 94 18.25 0.32 -14.39
CA LEU A 94 18.26 -0.49 -13.17
C LEU A 94 17.05 -0.17 -12.26
N HIS A 95 16.70 1.12 -12.15
CA HIS A 95 15.53 1.57 -11.39
C HIS A 95 14.23 0.90 -11.86
N VAL A 96 13.97 0.91 -13.17
CA VAL A 96 12.73 0.32 -13.72
C VAL A 96 12.71 -1.21 -13.57
N LEU A 97 13.86 -1.88 -13.59
CA LEU A 97 13.96 -3.32 -13.30
C LEU A 97 13.63 -3.62 -11.83
N CYS A 98 14.17 -2.84 -10.90
CA CYS A 98 13.87 -3.01 -9.47
C CYS A 98 12.41 -2.66 -9.14
N HIS A 99 11.83 -1.64 -9.77
CA HIS A 99 10.40 -1.33 -9.64
C HIS A 99 9.51 -2.44 -10.20
N ALA A 100 9.87 -3.02 -11.35
CA ALA A 100 9.19 -4.18 -11.90
C ALA A 100 9.24 -5.38 -10.95
N LEU A 101 10.40 -5.62 -10.34
CA LEU A 101 10.59 -6.68 -9.36
C LEU A 101 9.73 -6.46 -8.11
N ASP A 102 9.70 -5.23 -7.60
CA ASP A 102 8.90 -4.85 -6.43
C ASP A 102 7.40 -5.08 -6.68
N TYR A 103 6.90 -4.71 -7.86
CA TYR A 103 5.53 -4.99 -8.28
C TYR A 103 5.22 -6.50 -8.28
N LEU A 104 6.11 -7.34 -8.84
CA LEU A 104 5.93 -8.79 -8.87
C LEU A 104 6.00 -9.43 -7.47
N ASN A 105 6.79 -8.87 -6.56
CA ASN A 105 6.94 -9.35 -5.20
C ASN A 105 5.71 -9.07 -4.32
N HIS A 106 5.00 -7.96 -4.59
CA HIS A 106 3.86 -7.51 -3.79
C HIS A 106 2.50 -7.93 -4.38
N ASN A 107 2.43 -8.24 -5.68
CA ASN A 107 1.18 -8.65 -6.33
C ASN A 107 0.93 -10.18 -6.23
N ILE A 108 0.61 -10.64 -5.02
CA ILE A 108 0.47 -12.06 -4.64
C ILE A 108 -0.68 -12.79 -5.37
N GLN A 109 -1.71 -12.06 -5.81
CA GLN A 109 -2.91 -12.61 -6.45
C GLN A 109 -2.66 -13.09 -7.89
N ASP A 110 -1.55 -12.70 -8.53
CA ASP A 110 -1.28 -12.95 -9.95
C ASP A 110 0.08 -13.65 -10.20
N ARG A 111 0.63 -14.35 -9.19
CA ARG A 111 1.84 -15.18 -9.32
C ARG A 111 1.58 -16.48 -10.11
N ARG A 112 1.11 -16.33 -11.35
CA ARG A 112 1.05 -17.38 -12.38
C ARG A 112 2.44 -17.64 -12.94
N ASP A 113 2.63 -18.77 -13.60
CA ASP A 113 3.92 -19.21 -14.15
C ASP A 113 4.63 -18.13 -14.98
N VAL A 114 3.90 -17.37 -15.79
CA VAL A 114 4.45 -16.27 -16.61
C VAL A 114 5.08 -15.16 -15.77
N ALA A 115 4.48 -14.80 -14.62
CA ALA A 115 5.02 -13.79 -13.72
C ALA A 115 6.31 -14.29 -13.03
N LEU A 116 6.37 -15.59 -12.73
CA LEU A 116 7.55 -16.22 -12.14
C LEU A 116 8.71 -16.30 -13.14
N GLU A 117 8.43 -16.69 -14.39
CA GLU A 117 9.42 -16.65 -15.48
C GLU A 117 9.97 -15.24 -15.69
N LEU A 118 9.09 -14.23 -15.68
CA LEU A 118 9.51 -12.84 -15.80
C LEU A 118 10.39 -12.39 -14.62
N GLU A 119 10.04 -12.77 -13.39
CA GLU A 119 10.84 -12.48 -12.19
C GLU A 119 12.27 -13.01 -12.33
N VAL A 120 12.45 -14.25 -12.83
CA VAL A 120 13.77 -14.85 -13.06
C VAL A 120 14.59 -14.01 -14.05
N GLU A 121 14.00 -13.64 -15.18
CA GLU A 121 14.71 -12.86 -16.21
C GLU A 121 15.08 -11.45 -15.72
N ILE A 122 14.23 -10.82 -14.90
CA ILE A 122 14.55 -9.54 -14.25
C ILE A 122 15.73 -9.70 -13.29
N ILE A 123 15.75 -10.75 -12.46
CA ILE A 123 16.87 -11.02 -11.55
C ILE A 123 18.18 -11.25 -12.33
N LYS A 124 18.14 -11.96 -13.47
CA LYS A 124 19.31 -12.12 -14.34
C LYS A 124 19.80 -10.78 -14.90
N CYS A 125 18.89 -9.91 -15.33
CA CYS A 125 19.23 -8.56 -15.80
C CYS A 125 19.91 -7.74 -14.70
N ILE A 126 19.35 -7.74 -13.49
CA ILE A 126 19.93 -7.04 -12.33
C ILE A 126 21.32 -7.61 -12.02
N LYS A 127 21.47 -8.94 -11.96
CA LYS A 127 22.76 -9.59 -11.72
C LYS A 127 23.81 -9.20 -12.77
N ALA A 128 23.43 -9.15 -14.05
CA ALA A 128 24.34 -8.74 -15.13
C ALA A 128 24.81 -7.28 -14.96
N ILE A 129 23.93 -6.36 -14.54
CA ILE A 129 24.28 -4.95 -14.28
C ILE A 129 25.17 -4.82 -13.06
N VAL A 130 24.78 -5.43 -11.94
CA VAL A 130 25.47 -5.34 -10.64
C VAL A 130 26.88 -5.91 -10.70
N ASN A 131 27.12 -6.90 -11.56
CA ASN A 131 28.45 -7.46 -11.81
C ASN A 131 29.37 -6.54 -12.66
N THR A 132 29.00 -5.28 -12.85
CA THR A 132 29.85 -4.24 -13.46
C THR A 132 30.19 -3.17 -12.44
N LYS A 133 31.34 -2.50 -12.60
CA LYS A 133 31.74 -1.40 -11.70
C LYS A 133 30.70 -0.27 -11.67
N ALA A 134 30.12 0.06 -12.83
CA ALA A 134 29.09 1.10 -12.94
C ALA A 134 27.78 0.69 -12.25
N GLY A 135 27.33 -0.54 -12.45
CA GLY A 135 26.12 -1.05 -11.79
C GLY A 135 26.28 -1.23 -10.29
N GLY A 136 27.43 -1.71 -9.83
CA GLY A 136 27.76 -1.77 -8.40
C GLY A 136 27.68 -0.40 -7.74
N LYS A 137 28.24 0.63 -8.38
CA LYS A 137 28.11 2.02 -7.89
C LYS A 137 26.65 2.50 -7.88
N GLU A 138 25.89 2.30 -8.95
CA GLU A 138 24.47 2.71 -9.00
C GLU A 138 23.65 2.06 -7.88
N VAL A 139 23.90 0.79 -7.54
CA VAL A 139 23.21 0.13 -6.42
C VAL A 139 23.60 0.74 -5.07
N MET A 140 24.86 1.11 -4.87
CA MET A 140 25.28 1.77 -3.63
C MET A 140 24.73 3.20 -3.50
N ASP A 141 24.58 3.91 -4.61
CA ASP A 141 23.95 5.24 -4.65
C ASP A 141 22.42 5.14 -4.45
N HIS A 142 21.81 3.97 -4.70
CA HIS A 142 20.37 3.70 -4.61
C HIS A 142 20.05 2.37 -3.89
N PRO A 143 20.23 2.30 -2.55
CA PRO A 143 20.16 1.04 -1.83
C PRO A 143 18.77 0.38 -1.77
N GLU A 144 17.70 1.11 -2.08
CA GLU A 144 16.35 0.57 -2.20
C GLU A 144 16.24 -0.57 -3.24
N TYR A 145 17.15 -0.61 -4.21
CA TYR A 145 17.24 -1.69 -5.18
C TYR A 145 17.57 -3.03 -4.52
N ILE A 146 18.40 -3.02 -3.48
CA ILE A 146 18.76 -4.21 -2.70
C ILE A 146 17.52 -4.76 -1.99
N HIS A 147 16.67 -3.89 -1.44
CA HIS A 147 15.44 -4.32 -0.77
C HIS A 147 14.50 -5.08 -1.72
N ALA A 148 14.33 -4.59 -2.96
CA ALA A 148 13.53 -5.28 -3.97
C ALA A 148 14.07 -6.69 -4.28
N VAL A 149 15.40 -6.84 -4.38
CA VAL A 149 16.07 -8.14 -4.58
C VAL A 149 15.84 -9.07 -3.38
N VAL A 150 15.93 -8.56 -2.14
CA VAL A 150 15.69 -9.36 -0.93
C VAL A 150 14.30 -9.99 -0.95
N PHE A 151 13.26 -9.27 -1.36
CA PHE A 151 11.90 -9.82 -1.41
C PHE A 151 11.74 -11.04 -2.33
N SER A 152 12.55 -11.12 -3.40
CA SER A 152 12.58 -12.26 -4.34
C SER A 152 13.21 -13.53 -3.77
N ILE A 153 13.83 -13.50 -2.58
CA ILE A 153 14.29 -14.72 -1.88
C ILE A 153 13.12 -15.64 -1.48
N THR A 154 11.88 -15.10 -1.50
CA THR A 154 10.64 -15.84 -1.28
C THR A 154 9.92 -16.24 -2.57
N CYS A 155 10.60 -16.15 -3.73
CA CYS A 155 10.08 -16.62 -5.00
C CYS A 155 9.78 -18.14 -4.94
N PRO A 156 8.61 -18.62 -5.45
CA PRO A 156 8.29 -20.05 -5.50
C PRO A 156 9.35 -20.90 -6.20
N GLN A 157 9.96 -20.38 -7.28
CA GLN A 157 10.98 -21.08 -8.05
C GLN A 157 12.32 -21.09 -7.31
N TRP A 158 12.89 -22.27 -7.13
CA TRP A 158 14.15 -22.44 -6.39
C TRP A 158 15.34 -21.85 -7.13
N GLN A 159 15.33 -21.88 -8.47
CA GLN A 159 16.37 -21.33 -9.34
C GLN A 159 16.53 -19.82 -9.11
N THR A 160 15.41 -19.11 -9.03
CA THR A 160 15.38 -17.67 -8.71
C THR A 160 15.96 -17.43 -7.33
N ARG A 161 15.52 -18.20 -6.32
CA ARG A 161 16.04 -18.09 -4.95
C ARG A 161 17.54 -18.34 -4.90
N LYS A 162 18.06 -19.35 -5.59
CA LYS A 162 19.50 -19.63 -5.71
C LYS A 162 20.24 -18.37 -6.20
N MET A 163 19.79 -17.80 -7.30
CA MET A 163 20.41 -16.64 -7.93
C MET A 163 20.33 -15.38 -7.05
N VAL A 164 19.21 -15.20 -6.34
CA VAL A 164 19.04 -14.14 -5.35
C VAL A 164 20.03 -14.33 -4.19
N CYS A 165 20.22 -15.55 -3.68
CA CYS A 165 21.20 -15.80 -2.61
C CYS A 165 22.63 -15.44 -3.05
N GLU A 166 23.04 -15.85 -4.25
CA GLU A 166 24.35 -15.49 -4.81
C GLU A 166 24.52 -13.97 -4.97
N LEU A 167 23.48 -13.29 -5.47
CA LEU A 167 23.49 -11.85 -5.67
C LEU A 167 23.54 -11.09 -4.34
N LEU A 168 22.75 -11.49 -3.34
CA LEU A 168 22.76 -10.89 -2.02
C LEU A 168 24.09 -11.11 -1.30
N ALA A 169 24.69 -12.31 -1.42
CA ALA A 169 26.00 -12.58 -0.85
C ALA A 169 27.06 -11.66 -1.47
N PHE A 170 27.06 -11.54 -2.80
CA PHE A 170 27.92 -10.59 -3.52
C PHE A 170 27.72 -9.14 -3.04
N LEU A 171 26.46 -8.70 -2.91
CA LEU A 171 26.13 -7.36 -2.43
C LEU A 171 26.58 -7.11 -0.99
N CYS A 172 26.54 -8.12 -0.12
CA CYS A 172 27.08 -8.00 1.24
C CYS A 172 28.58 -7.69 1.24
N TYR A 173 29.34 -8.35 0.35
CA TYR A 173 30.78 -8.10 0.18
C TYR A 173 31.10 -6.83 -0.62
N LEU A 174 30.11 -6.23 -1.29
CA LEU A 174 30.22 -4.94 -1.99
C LEU A 174 29.69 -3.79 -1.11
N ASP A 175 29.94 -3.81 0.19
CA ASP A 175 29.49 -2.79 1.16
C ASP A 175 27.95 -2.59 1.27
N GLY A 176 27.15 -3.50 0.69
CA GLY A 176 25.69 -3.46 0.75
C GLY A 176 25.07 -4.19 1.96
N TYR A 177 25.90 -4.70 2.87
CA TYR A 177 25.50 -5.56 4.00
C TYR A 177 24.30 -5.00 4.79
N GLU A 178 24.38 -3.75 5.25
CA GLU A 178 23.35 -3.11 6.08
C GLU A 178 22.00 -3.03 5.34
N HIS A 179 22.04 -2.84 4.02
CA HIS A 179 20.85 -2.79 3.19
C HIS A 179 20.25 -4.17 2.93
N VAL A 180 21.07 -5.22 2.85
CA VAL A 180 20.57 -6.59 2.78
C VAL A 180 19.84 -6.96 4.07
N VAL A 181 20.44 -6.70 5.25
CA VAL A 181 19.79 -6.94 6.54
C VAL A 181 18.52 -6.11 6.67
N ARG A 182 18.56 -4.82 6.30
CA ARG A 182 17.37 -3.97 6.30
C ARG A 182 16.26 -4.50 5.39
N GLY A 183 16.60 -5.04 4.23
CA GLY A 183 15.66 -5.70 3.34
C GLY A 183 14.93 -6.87 4.03
N PHE A 184 15.65 -7.69 4.81
CA PHE A 184 15.04 -8.78 5.58
C PHE A 184 14.14 -8.24 6.71
N GLU A 185 14.50 -7.15 7.39
CA GLU A 185 13.62 -6.52 8.38
C GLU A 185 12.32 -5.98 7.75
N LEU A 186 12.41 -5.38 6.55
CA LEU A 186 11.26 -4.93 5.79
C LEU A 186 10.39 -6.12 5.39
N MET A 187 11.00 -7.23 4.96
CA MET A 187 10.29 -8.46 4.66
C MET A 187 9.58 -9.03 5.89
N LYS A 188 10.23 -9.06 7.07
CA LYS A 188 9.59 -9.47 8.34
C LYS A 188 8.31 -8.68 8.59
N LYS A 189 8.36 -7.34 8.43
CA LYS A 189 7.18 -6.47 8.59
C LYS A 189 6.10 -6.77 7.55
N PHE A 190 6.48 -6.94 6.28
CA PHE A 190 5.56 -7.19 5.18
C PHE A 190 4.86 -8.55 5.29
N ARG A 191 5.62 -9.61 5.56
CA ARG A 191 5.13 -10.99 5.72
C ARG A 191 4.53 -11.28 7.09
N LYS A 192 4.71 -10.36 8.06
CA LYS A 192 4.27 -10.48 9.46
C LYS A 192 4.85 -11.72 10.14
N THR A 193 6.12 -12.03 9.88
CA THR A 193 6.83 -13.13 10.57
C THR A 193 7.36 -12.70 11.93
N LEU A 194 7.70 -13.68 12.77
CA LEU A 194 8.24 -13.43 14.11
C LEU A 194 9.75 -13.13 14.04
N GLY A 195 10.53 -13.95 13.35
CA GLY A 195 11.94 -13.75 13.11
C GLY A 195 12.24 -12.97 11.83
N ILE A 196 13.43 -12.37 11.77
CA ILE A 196 13.94 -11.60 10.63
C ILE A 196 14.12 -12.51 9.40
N PHE A 197 14.59 -13.73 9.60
CA PHE A 197 14.91 -14.69 8.54
C PHE A 197 13.87 -15.79 8.34
N ASP A 198 12.80 -15.83 9.13
CA ASP A 198 11.78 -16.90 9.13
C ASP A 198 11.23 -17.20 7.73
N ALA A 199 10.81 -16.16 7.00
CA ALA A 199 10.20 -16.32 5.68
C ALA A 199 11.14 -17.04 4.69
N TRP A 200 12.44 -16.79 4.79
CA TRP A 200 13.46 -17.39 3.96
C TRP A 200 13.84 -18.80 4.44
N ILE A 201 14.21 -18.94 5.71
CA ILE A 201 14.73 -20.20 6.26
C ILE A 201 13.66 -21.29 6.28
N GLN A 202 12.42 -20.97 6.65
CA GLN A 202 11.32 -21.94 6.62
C GLN A 202 11.02 -22.41 5.18
N LEU A 203 11.12 -21.49 4.21
CA LEU A 203 10.94 -21.82 2.81
C LEU A 203 12.09 -22.70 2.28
N LEU A 204 13.32 -22.43 2.70
CA LEU A 204 14.50 -23.26 2.40
C LEU A 204 14.34 -24.67 3.00
N ILE A 205 14.05 -24.78 4.30
CA ILE A 205 13.81 -26.07 4.98
C ILE A 205 12.71 -26.85 4.25
N ARG A 206 11.58 -26.20 3.93
CA ARG A 206 10.50 -26.84 3.17
C ARG A 206 10.99 -27.36 1.82
N THR A 207 11.81 -26.58 1.12
CA THR A 207 12.36 -26.97 -0.19
C THR A 207 13.28 -28.19 -0.09
N LEU A 208 14.06 -28.28 0.99
CA LEU A 208 14.96 -29.41 1.28
C LEU A 208 14.24 -30.63 1.89
N THR A 209 13.00 -30.46 2.38
CA THR A 209 12.25 -31.52 3.09
C THR A 209 11.23 -32.23 2.20
N VAL A 210 10.68 -31.54 1.20
CA VAL A 210 9.75 -32.17 0.27
C VAL A 210 10.55 -33.12 -0.62
N ASP A 211 10.70 -34.36 -0.15
CA ASP A 211 10.94 -35.53 -1.00
C ASP A 211 9.96 -35.44 -2.17
N LYS A 212 10.50 -35.26 -3.39
CA LYS A 212 9.76 -35.28 -4.66
C LYS A 212 8.78 -34.10 -4.80
N PHE A 213 9.29 -33.02 -5.37
CA PHE A 213 8.48 -31.88 -5.77
C PHE A 213 7.28 -32.30 -6.62
N ARG A 214 6.13 -31.81 -6.18
CA ARG A 214 4.83 -31.87 -6.79
C ARG A 214 4.85 -31.06 -8.10
N GLY A 215 5.33 -31.67 -9.19
CA GLY A 215 5.25 -31.12 -10.54
C GLY A 215 6.44 -31.43 -11.45
N ASN A 216 6.38 -32.58 -12.13
CA ASN A 216 7.01 -32.97 -13.40
C ASN A 216 8.52 -32.83 -13.67
N GLU A 217 9.35 -32.25 -12.80
CA GLU A 217 10.81 -32.37 -12.89
C GLU A 217 11.40 -32.72 -11.51
N GLU A 218 11.96 -33.92 -11.39
CA GLU A 218 12.84 -34.24 -10.27
C GLU A 218 13.99 -33.22 -10.27
N LEU A 219 14.13 -32.42 -9.21
CA LEU A 219 15.37 -31.65 -9.03
C LEU A 219 16.52 -32.65 -8.99
N ALA A 220 17.42 -32.58 -9.96
CA ALA A 220 18.65 -33.34 -9.90
C ALA A 220 19.40 -33.00 -8.60
N GLU A 221 19.96 -34.01 -7.96
CA GLU A 221 20.72 -33.87 -6.70
C GLU A 221 21.80 -32.78 -6.79
N SER A 222 22.47 -32.67 -7.94
CA SER A 222 23.45 -31.62 -8.24
C SER A 222 22.86 -30.20 -8.11
N HIS A 223 21.63 -29.97 -8.56
CA HIS A 223 20.96 -28.67 -8.46
C HIS A 223 20.54 -28.34 -7.03
N LEU A 224 20.11 -29.35 -6.27
CA LEU A 224 19.79 -29.21 -4.86
C LEU A 224 21.02 -28.80 -4.04
N VAL A 225 22.16 -29.44 -4.29
CA VAL A 225 23.44 -29.16 -3.64
C VAL A 225 23.92 -27.74 -3.95
N GLU A 226 23.85 -27.30 -5.21
CA GLU A 226 24.19 -25.92 -5.57
C GLU A 226 23.26 -24.88 -4.92
N TYR A 227 21.97 -25.20 -4.80
CA TYR A 227 21.02 -24.37 -4.10
C TYR A 227 21.37 -24.26 -2.61
N ALA A 228 21.58 -25.41 -1.95
CA ALA A 228 22.03 -25.50 -0.55
C ALA A 228 23.30 -24.67 -0.31
N LEU A 229 24.32 -24.84 -1.16
CA LEU A 229 25.58 -24.11 -1.09
C LEU A 229 25.37 -22.59 -1.17
N SER A 230 24.56 -22.13 -2.12
CA SER A 230 24.29 -20.69 -2.30
C SER A 230 23.62 -20.07 -1.07
N ASN A 231 22.72 -20.81 -0.40
CA ASN A 231 22.08 -20.34 0.83
C ASN A 231 23.07 -20.31 2.00
N MET A 232 23.92 -21.34 2.14
CA MET A 232 24.91 -21.40 3.21
C MET A 232 25.95 -20.28 3.08
N ILE A 233 26.38 -19.96 1.86
CA ILE A 233 27.27 -18.81 1.59
C ILE A 233 26.62 -17.50 2.03
N LEU A 234 25.33 -17.29 1.74
CA LEU A 234 24.63 -16.08 2.20
C LEU A 234 24.48 -16.04 3.72
N ILE A 235 24.21 -17.17 4.38
CA ILE A 235 24.16 -17.24 5.85
C ILE A 235 25.51 -16.81 6.43
N ASN A 236 26.62 -17.38 5.93
CA ASN A 236 27.97 -17.01 6.35
C ASN A 236 28.29 -15.54 6.11
N ALA A 237 27.92 -14.99 4.95
CA ALA A 237 28.09 -13.57 4.69
C ALA A 237 27.33 -12.72 5.73
N LEU A 238 26.08 -13.09 6.03
CA LEU A 238 25.24 -12.35 6.99
C LEU A 238 25.77 -12.42 8.43
N THR A 239 26.39 -13.53 8.83
CA THR A 239 26.87 -13.72 10.21
C THR A 239 28.33 -13.39 10.42
N SER A 240 29.17 -13.34 9.39
CA SER A 240 30.63 -13.17 9.54
C SER A 240 31.14 -11.79 9.10
N ILE A 241 30.40 -11.05 8.26
CA ILE A 241 30.80 -9.71 7.81
C ILE A 241 30.80 -8.65 8.93
N PRO A 242 29.82 -8.61 9.86
CA PRO A 242 29.81 -7.58 10.88
C PRO A 242 31.02 -7.62 11.80
N SER A 243 31.62 -6.47 12.06
CA SER A 243 32.77 -6.35 12.96
C SER A 243 32.41 -6.58 14.43
N ASN A 244 31.19 -6.22 14.84
CA ASN A 244 30.74 -6.33 16.23
C ASN A 244 30.34 -7.78 16.58
N ILE A 245 31.09 -8.41 17.49
CA ILE A 245 30.89 -9.79 17.96
C ILE A 245 29.46 -10.00 18.50
N ASN A 246 28.99 -9.10 19.37
CA ASN A 246 27.64 -9.20 19.94
C ASN A 246 26.55 -9.14 18.87
N TYR A 247 26.76 -8.36 17.82
CA TYR A 247 25.83 -8.31 16.70
C TYR A 247 25.87 -9.59 15.85
N ARG A 248 27.05 -10.19 15.62
CA ARG A 248 27.16 -11.50 14.98
C ARG A 248 26.45 -12.59 15.78
N ILE A 249 26.63 -12.63 17.10
CA ILE A 249 25.91 -13.55 18.01
C ILE A 249 24.40 -13.32 17.93
N TYR A 250 23.95 -12.05 17.95
CA TYR A 250 22.54 -11.71 17.78
C TYR A 250 21.96 -12.27 16.47
N LEU A 251 22.65 -12.10 15.34
CA LEU A 251 22.18 -12.61 14.05
C LEU A 251 22.18 -14.13 13.97
N ARG A 252 23.21 -14.81 14.53
CA ARG A 252 23.19 -16.27 14.67
C ARG A 252 21.98 -16.72 15.48
N ASN A 253 21.67 -16.06 16.60
CA ASN A 253 20.47 -16.35 17.37
C ASN A 253 19.17 -16.17 16.56
N GLN A 254 19.11 -15.20 15.63
CA GLN A 254 17.96 -15.06 14.70
C GLN A 254 17.86 -16.23 13.72
N PHE A 255 18.98 -16.72 13.19
CA PHE A 255 18.98 -17.89 12.32
C PHE A 255 18.63 -19.18 13.05
N ILE A 256 19.20 -19.37 14.24
CA ILE A 256 18.88 -20.49 15.12
C ILE A 256 17.36 -20.44 15.40
N ALA A 257 16.80 -19.27 15.75
CA ALA A 257 15.35 -19.05 15.92
C ALA A 257 14.50 -19.42 14.72
N ALA A 258 15.00 -19.15 13.51
CA ALA A 258 14.34 -19.52 12.27
C ALA A 258 14.45 -21.02 11.94
N GLY A 259 15.21 -21.81 12.71
CA GLY A 259 15.36 -23.26 12.55
C GLY A 259 16.70 -23.70 11.94
N LEU A 260 17.73 -22.84 11.90
CA LEU A 260 19.02 -23.18 11.29
C LEU A 260 19.66 -24.42 11.94
N GLN A 261 19.80 -24.41 13.27
CA GLN A 261 20.53 -25.46 14.01
C GLN A 261 19.84 -26.82 13.95
N THR A 262 18.54 -26.89 14.25
CA THR A 262 17.82 -28.17 14.39
C THR A 262 17.27 -28.75 13.11
N HIS A 263 16.92 -27.90 12.14
CA HIS A 263 16.18 -28.35 10.97
C HIS A 263 16.99 -28.21 9.69
N LEU A 264 17.78 -27.16 9.56
CA LEU A 264 18.49 -26.88 8.32
C LEU A 264 19.87 -27.54 8.28
N LEU A 265 20.76 -27.31 9.25
CA LEU A 265 22.12 -27.86 9.24
C LEU A 265 22.16 -29.40 9.06
N PRO A 266 21.37 -30.21 9.79
CA PRO A 266 21.38 -31.66 9.59
C PRO A 266 20.98 -32.09 8.17
N LYS A 267 20.09 -31.32 7.51
CA LYS A 267 19.70 -31.57 6.12
C LYS A 267 20.80 -31.19 5.13
N LEU A 268 21.54 -30.11 5.41
CA LEU A 268 22.65 -29.70 4.57
C LEU A 268 23.82 -30.68 4.68
N GLU A 269 24.14 -31.14 5.88
CA GLU A 269 25.18 -32.16 6.13
C GLU A 269 24.84 -33.50 5.46
N ALA A 270 23.56 -33.88 5.45
CA ALA A 270 23.11 -35.12 4.80
C ALA A 270 23.30 -35.14 3.27
N LEU A 271 23.56 -34.00 2.63
CA LEU A 271 23.89 -33.93 1.19
C LEU A 271 25.33 -34.37 0.87
N ASP A 272 26.18 -34.53 1.89
CA ASP A 272 27.57 -35.02 1.80
C ASP A 272 28.40 -34.39 0.66
N TYR A 273 28.35 -33.06 0.55
CA TYR A 273 29.07 -32.33 -0.49
C TYR A 273 30.19 -31.48 0.09
N ASN A 274 31.43 -31.71 -0.37
CA ASN A 274 32.64 -31.11 0.19
C ASN A 274 32.58 -29.58 0.32
N LEU A 275 32.23 -28.85 -0.76
CA LEU A 275 32.20 -27.38 -0.69
C LEU A 275 31.11 -26.85 0.24
N LEU A 276 30.00 -27.58 0.37
CA LEU A 276 28.92 -27.23 1.31
C LEU A 276 29.39 -27.48 2.75
N ASN A 277 30.02 -28.63 3.00
CA ASN A 277 30.56 -28.97 4.32
C ASN A 277 31.61 -27.95 4.78
N ILE A 278 32.48 -27.46 3.88
CA ILE A 278 33.41 -26.36 4.20
C ILE A 278 32.66 -25.10 4.67
N GLN A 279 31.54 -24.75 4.05
CA GLN A 279 30.74 -23.60 4.47
C GLN A 279 30.03 -23.84 5.81
N ILE A 280 29.57 -25.07 6.08
CA ILE A 280 28.96 -25.45 7.35
C ILE A 280 29.98 -25.38 8.48
N GLU A 281 31.17 -25.96 8.29
CA GLU A 281 32.23 -25.92 9.31
C GLU A 281 32.71 -24.49 9.53
N SER A 282 32.89 -23.69 8.47
CA SER A 282 33.21 -22.27 8.61
C SER A 282 32.17 -21.47 9.42
N TYR A 283 30.89 -21.85 9.36
CA TYR A 283 29.85 -21.24 10.19
C TYR A 283 30.00 -21.62 11.67
N LYS A 284 30.21 -22.91 11.94
CA LYS A 284 30.35 -23.46 13.29
C LYS A 284 31.59 -22.92 13.98
N ASP A 285 32.75 -22.99 13.31
CA ASP A 285 34.02 -22.46 13.81
C ASP A 285 33.88 -20.98 14.17
N ALA A 286 33.29 -20.18 13.27
CA ALA A 286 33.07 -18.76 13.54
C ALA A 286 32.08 -18.51 14.68
N ALA A 287 31.09 -19.39 14.90
CA ALA A 287 30.16 -19.29 16.02
C ALA A 287 30.85 -19.61 17.35
N ASP A 288 31.68 -20.64 17.38
CA ASP A 288 32.43 -21.07 18.56
C ASP A 288 33.49 -20.02 18.94
N THR A 289 34.25 -19.51 17.97
CA THR A 289 35.20 -18.41 18.19
C THR A 289 34.50 -17.17 18.72
N ASP A 290 33.35 -16.78 18.17
CA ASP A 290 32.61 -15.61 18.67
C ASP A 290 32.11 -15.79 20.11
N MET A 291 31.72 -17.01 20.51
CA MET A 291 31.32 -17.28 21.90
C MET A 291 32.52 -17.28 22.85
N GLU A 292 33.65 -17.85 22.44
CA GLU A 292 34.91 -17.82 23.19
C GLU A 292 35.41 -16.37 23.36
N ASP A 293 35.41 -15.58 22.29
CA ASP A 293 35.86 -14.17 22.34
C ASP A 293 34.91 -13.29 23.17
N ALA A 294 33.59 -13.55 23.16
CA ALA A 294 32.62 -12.73 23.89
C ALA A 294 32.54 -13.08 25.37
N PHE A 295 32.65 -14.36 25.73
CA PHE A 295 32.34 -14.84 27.08
C PHE A 295 33.43 -15.72 27.70
N GLY A 296 34.46 -16.11 26.96
CA GLY A 296 35.48 -17.05 27.42
C GLY A 296 36.19 -16.59 28.69
N ASP A 297 36.63 -15.33 28.72
CA ASP A 297 37.31 -14.75 29.90
C ASP A 297 36.38 -14.64 31.11
N GLU A 298 35.14 -14.19 30.92
CA GLU A 298 34.15 -14.08 31.99
C GLU A 298 33.79 -15.46 32.56
N ILE A 299 33.54 -16.45 31.69
CA ILE A 299 33.23 -17.82 32.09
C ILE A 299 34.41 -18.46 32.83
N ALA A 300 35.64 -18.25 32.36
CA ALA A 300 36.85 -18.74 33.01
C ALA A 300 37.06 -18.07 34.38
N GLN A 301 36.83 -16.75 34.46
CA GLN A 301 36.86 -16.02 35.72
C GLN A 301 35.79 -16.55 36.69
N TYR A 302 34.54 -16.69 36.25
CA TYR A 302 33.47 -17.20 37.09
C TYR A 302 33.74 -18.63 37.59
N SER A 303 34.33 -19.47 36.75
CA SER A 303 34.71 -20.85 37.09
C SER A 303 35.86 -20.91 38.12
N THR A 304 36.72 -19.90 38.15
CA THR A 304 37.89 -19.83 39.05
C THR A 304 37.58 -19.10 40.36
N GLU A 305 36.79 -18.03 40.29
CA GLU A 305 36.50 -17.12 41.40
C GLU A 305 35.32 -17.62 42.26
N TYR A 306 34.30 -18.25 41.65
CA TYR A 306 33.11 -18.74 42.35
C TYR A 306 33.08 -20.26 42.44
N ALA A 307 33.97 -20.83 43.24
CA ALA A 307 34.02 -22.28 43.48
C ALA A 307 32.83 -22.81 44.31
N GLN A 308 32.07 -21.93 44.97
CA GLN A 308 30.93 -22.28 45.82
C GLN A 308 29.61 -21.75 45.24
N PRO A 309 28.57 -22.60 45.07
CA PRO A 309 27.29 -22.20 44.47
C PRO A 309 26.57 -21.03 45.16
N SER A 310 26.76 -20.86 46.47
CA SER A 310 26.14 -19.76 47.22
C SER A 310 26.67 -18.39 46.80
N GLN A 311 27.98 -18.27 46.54
CA GLN A 311 28.60 -16.99 46.14
C GLN A 311 28.16 -16.58 44.73
N LEU A 312 28.01 -17.55 43.82
CA LEU A 312 27.46 -17.30 42.49
C LEU A 312 25.98 -16.87 42.57
N PHE A 313 25.21 -17.48 43.47
CA PHE A 313 23.81 -17.11 43.70
C PHE A 313 23.65 -15.68 44.22
N ASP A 314 24.48 -15.27 45.19
CA ASP A 314 24.47 -13.91 45.72
C ASP A 314 24.83 -12.89 44.61
N LYS A 315 25.80 -13.22 43.75
CA LYS A 315 26.17 -12.37 42.62
C LYS A 315 25.08 -12.28 41.55
N LEU A 316 24.39 -13.38 41.28
CA LEU A 316 23.23 -13.40 40.37
C LEU A 316 22.09 -12.55 40.91
N ILE A 317 21.81 -12.61 42.21
CA ILE A 317 20.82 -11.73 42.85
C ILE A 317 21.25 -10.27 42.71
N GLU A 318 22.52 -9.94 42.99
CA GLU A 318 23.04 -8.58 42.84
C GLU A 318 22.83 -8.07 41.41
N ASN A 319 23.25 -8.84 40.40
CA ASN A 319 23.13 -8.46 38.99
C ASN A 319 21.68 -8.32 38.51
N VAL A 320 20.75 -9.08 39.10
CA VAL A 320 19.34 -9.10 38.68
C VAL A 320 18.48 -8.15 39.53
N SER A 321 18.98 -7.69 40.68
CA SER A 321 18.24 -6.87 41.65
C SER A 321 17.80 -5.51 41.09
N ASP A 322 18.54 -4.96 40.14
CA ASP A 322 18.23 -3.67 39.50
C ASP A 322 17.02 -3.75 38.55
N THR A 323 16.57 -4.97 38.19
CA THR A 323 15.47 -5.16 37.24
C THR A 323 14.33 -5.97 37.85
N PRO A 324 13.19 -5.36 38.21
CA PRO A 324 12.11 -6.08 38.92
C PRO A 324 11.57 -7.28 38.12
N LYS A 325 11.45 -7.16 36.80
CA LYS A 325 11.07 -8.29 35.92
C LYS A 325 12.15 -9.38 35.88
N GLY A 326 13.42 -8.99 35.90
CA GLY A 326 14.54 -9.93 35.94
C GLY A 326 14.49 -10.77 37.22
N THR A 327 14.22 -10.13 38.36
CA THR A 327 14.09 -10.82 39.65
C THR A 327 12.93 -11.82 39.63
N ASP A 328 11.79 -11.46 39.04
CA ASP A 328 10.64 -12.36 38.89
C ASP A 328 10.96 -13.57 37.98
N TYR A 329 11.70 -13.37 36.89
CA TYR A 329 12.14 -14.47 36.02
C TYR A 329 13.16 -15.37 36.71
N PHE A 330 14.15 -14.79 37.39
CA PHE A 330 15.13 -15.54 38.15
C PHE A 330 14.46 -16.39 39.24
N PHE A 331 13.53 -15.80 39.99
CA PHE A 331 12.75 -16.52 40.99
C PHE A 331 11.89 -17.63 40.37
N SER A 332 11.32 -17.40 39.20
CA SER A 332 10.56 -18.41 38.46
C SER A 332 11.47 -19.57 38.01
N ILE A 333 12.66 -19.28 37.49
CA ILE A 333 13.68 -20.28 37.11
C ILE A 333 14.06 -21.12 38.34
N MET A 334 14.31 -20.49 39.49
CA MET A 334 14.62 -21.20 40.75
C MET A 334 13.49 -22.14 41.17
N LYS A 335 12.23 -21.71 41.07
CA LYS A 335 11.07 -22.57 41.32
C LYS A 335 11.01 -23.76 40.36
N TYR A 336 11.28 -23.55 39.07
CA TYR A 336 11.30 -24.62 38.09
C TYR A 336 12.44 -25.62 38.32
N LEU A 337 13.62 -25.14 38.71
CA LEU A 337 14.74 -26.00 39.10
C LEU A 337 14.40 -26.87 40.32
N LEU A 338 13.66 -26.32 41.29
CA LEU A 338 13.16 -27.07 42.45
C LEU A 338 12.12 -28.13 42.06
N TRP A 339 11.41 -27.94 40.95
CA TRP A 339 10.44 -28.90 40.40
C TRP A 339 11.07 -30.02 39.58
N ILE A 340 12.38 -30.00 39.33
CA ILE A 340 13.10 -31.12 38.72
C ILE A 340 13.12 -32.30 39.71
N LYS A 341 12.13 -33.19 39.56
CA LYS A 341 12.05 -34.46 40.28
C LYS A 341 12.71 -35.57 39.47
N GLY A 342 13.67 -36.27 40.06
CA GLY A 342 14.43 -37.36 39.43
C GLY A 342 15.49 -37.94 40.37
N ASP A 343 15.95 -39.15 40.06
CA ASP A 343 17.12 -39.81 40.66
C ASP A 343 18.42 -39.04 40.31
N ALA A 344 19.53 -39.34 40.98
CA ALA A 344 20.82 -38.69 40.77
C ALA A 344 21.21 -38.61 39.28
N GLU A 345 20.97 -39.66 38.50
CA GLU A 345 21.24 -39.71 37.06
C GLU A 345 20.35 -38.76 36.23
N THR A 346 19.08 -38.57 36.59
CA THR A 346 18.16 -37.68 35.84
C THR A 346 18.40 -36.21 36.15
N LYS A 347 18.94 -35.90 37.33
CA LYS A 347 19.38 -34.54 37.68
C LYS A 347 20.72 -34.17 37.03
N GLN A 348 21.59 -35.16 36.80
CA GLN A 348 22.90 -34.97 36.18
C GLN A 348 22.82 -34.56 34.70
N ILE A 349 21.81 -35.03 33.96
CA ILE A 349 21.54 -34.67 32.56
C ILE A 349 21.27 -33.16 32.38
N VAL A 350 20.78 -32.49 33.43
CA VAL A 350 20.53 -31.03 33.40
C VAL A 350 21.80 -30.22 33.69
N THR A 351 22.75 -30.79 34.43
CA THR A 351 23.98 -30.10 34.88
C THR A 351 25.20 -30.36 34.00
N ASP A 352 25.31 -31.52 33.35
CA ASP A 352 26.49 -31.93 32.56
C ASP A 352 26.51 -31.35 31.13
N ARG A 353 25.75 -30.28 30.93
CA ARG A 353 25.58 -29.60 29.63
C ARG A 353 26.70 -28.60 29.34
N ALA A 354 27.62 -28.40 30.29
CA ALA A 354 28.70 -27.44 30.24
C ALA A 354 30.07 -28.04 29.86
N GLN A 355 30.20 -29.36 29.71
CA GLN A 355 31.43 -30.00 29.25
C GLN A 355 31.19 -30.73 27.93
N HIS A 356 31.98 -30.36 26.93
CA HIS A 356 31.87 -30.75 25.52
C HIS A 356 31.57 -32.24 25.29
N SER A 357 30.51 -32.50 24.51
CA SER A 357 30.42 -33.49 23.41
C SER A 357 29.02 -34.12 23.33
N ASN A 358 28.36 -33.94 22.18
CA ASN A 358 27.28 -34.77 21.64
C ASN A 358 26.28 -35.41 22.63
N LYS A 359 25.21 -34.68 22.99
CA LYS A 359 23.84 -35.21 23.10
C LYS A 359 22.80 -34.12 23.38
N ALA A 360 21.88 -33.97 22.41
CA ALA A 360 20.63 -33.20 22.41
C ALA A 360 20.73 -31.75 22.89
N ASP A 361 20.90 -30.83 21.93
CA ASP A 361 20.83 -29.39 22.14
C ASP A 361 19.43 -28.97 22.70
N PHE A 362 19.28 -27.81 23.37
CA PHE A 362 18.01 -27.43 24.02
C PHE A 362 16.91 -27.30 22.95
N THR A 363 17.39 -26.90 21.78
CA THR A 363 16.75 -26.90 20.49
C THR A 363 16.27 -28.30 20.04
N ASP A 364 17.02 -29.38 20.25
CA ASP A 364 16.61 -30.76 19.92
C ASP A 364 15.51 -31.29 20.84
N MET A 365 15.53 -30.91 22.13
CA MET A 365 14.59 -31.42 23.12
C MET A 365 13.24 -30.67 23.12
N PHE A 366 13.27 -29.36 22.85
CA PHE A 366 12.07 -28.51 22.87
C PHE A 366 11.65 -28.00 21.49
N GLY A 367 12.39 -28.32 20.43
CA GLY A 367 12.11 -27.89 19.06
C GLY A 367 12.21 -26.37 18.85
N MET A 368 12.70 -25.63 19.85
CA MET A 368 12.82 -24.18 19.82
C MET A 368 14.14 -23.76 20.46
N PRO A 369 14.93 -22.92 19.78
CA PRO A 369 16.17 -22.43 20.36
C PRO A 369 15.92 -21.36 21.40
N VAL A 370 16.82 -21.29 22.38
CA VAL A 370 16.72 -20.35 23.51
C VAL A 370 16.66 -18.90 23.02
N GLY A 371 17.41 -18.55 21.96
CA GLY A 371 17.31 -17.23 21.32
C GLY A 371 15.92 -16.92 20.74
N ALA A 372 15.22 -17.93 20.19
CA ALA A 372 13.84 -17.81 19.70
C ALA A 372 12.86 -17.59 20.86
N VAL A 373 13.06 -18.29 21.96
CA VAL A 373 12.26 -18.13 23.17
C VAL A 373 12.43 -16.72 23.75
N ILE A 374 13.67 -16.23 23.83
CA ILE A 374 13.98 -14.87 24.29
C ILE A 374 13.35 -13.82 23.35
N GLN A 375 13.44 -14.01 22.03
CA GLN A 375 12.83 -13.10 21.06
C GLN A 375 11.31 -13.13 21.13
N ASN A 376 10.68 -14.31 21.16
CA ASN A 376 9.24 -14.46 21.35
C ASN A 376 8.79 -13.81 22.65
N PHE A 377 9.60 -13.90 23.71
CA PHE A 377 9.32 -13.28 24.98
C PHE A 377 9.44 -11.75 24.95
N MET A 378 10.48 -11.22 24.29
CA MET A 378 10.62 -9.78 24.05
C MET A 378 9.51 -9.23 23.14
N ASP A 379 9.15 -9.95 22.09
CA ASP A 379 8.05 -9.61 21.18
C ASP A 379 6.71 -9.71 21.91
N LEU A 380 6.48 -10.71 22.76
CA LEU A 380 5.29 -10.82 23.60
C LEU A 380 5.20 -9.67 24.60
N ASN A 381 6.31 -9.28 25.22
CA ASN A 381 6.36 -8.13 26.12
C ASN A 381 6.11 -6.81 25.37
N ARG A 382 6.65 -6.67 24.15
CA ARG A 382 6.40 -5.51 23.28
C ARG A 382 4.94 -5.46 22.82
N LEU A 383 4.37 -6.61 22.46
CA LEU A 383 2.96 -6.74 22.06
C LEU A 383 2.04 -6.40 23.23
N ARG A 384 2.32 -6.91 24.44
CA ARG A 384 1.57 -6.51 25.65
C ARG A 384 1.63 -5.01 25.90
N GLY A 385 2.78 -4.37 25.70
CA GLY A 385 2.89 -2.91 25.79
C GLY A 385 2.01 -2.19 24.76
N LYS A 386 1.98 -2.69 23.53
CA LYS A 386 1.13 -2.15 22.46
C LYS A 386 -0.36 -2.45 22.64
N ASP A 387 -0.73 -3.57 23.25
CA ASP A 387 -2.12 -3.90 23.56
C ASP A 387 -2.68 -2.96 24.63
N ILE A 388 -1.85 -2.56 25.60
CA ILE A 388 -2.20 -1.53 26.59
C ILE A 388 -2.42 -0.19 25.89
N GLU A 389 -1.46 0.25 25.06
CA GLU A 389 -1.57 1.51 24.28
C GLU A 389 -2.78 1.51 23.33
N ALA A 390 -3.06 0.37 22.68
CA ALA A 390 -4.21 0.21 21.81
C ALA A 390 -5.53 0.24 22.57
N ASN A 391 -5.58 -0.31 23.78
CA ASN A 391 -6.76 -0.23 24.65
C ASN A 391 -6.98 1.20 25.15
N GLU A 392 -5.92 1.91 25.55
CA GLU A 392 -6.00 3.33 25.93
C GLU A 392 -6.50 4.20 24.78
N LEU A 393 -5.99 3.98 23.57
CA LEU A 393 -6.47 4.68 22.37
C LEU A 393 -7.93 4.33 22.05
N ARG A 394 -8.33 3.05 22.16
CA ARG A 394 -9.73 2.63 21.97
C ARG A 394 -10.67 3.33 22.94
N GLU A 395 -10.28 3.43 24.21
CA GLU A 395 -11.06 4.14 25.23
C GLU A 395 -11.17 5.64 24.89
N GLN A 396 -10.10 6.27 24.37
CA GLN A 396 -10.15 7.65 23.90
C GLN A 396 -11.07 7.82 22.68
N TYR A 397 -11.04 6.90 21.71
CA TYR A 397 -11.94 6.93 20.56
C TYR A 397 -13.40 6.75 20.96
N GLU A 398 -13.68 5.87 21.92
CA GLU A 398 -15.05 5.64 22.42
C GLU A 398 -15.61 6.89 23.13
N LYS A 399 -14.77 7.60 23.90
CA LYS A 399 -15.11 8.91 24.48
C LYS A 399 -15.40 9.96 23.42
N LEU A 400 -14.58 10.04 22.37
CA LEU A 400 -14.78 10.98 21.26
C LEU A 400 -16.06 10.68 20.46
N ILE A 401 -16.40 9.39 20.27
CA ILE A 401 -17.66 8.98 19.63
C ILE A 401 -18.85 9.43 20.48
N ALA A 402 -18.82 9.19 21.79
CA ALA A 402 -19.89 9.63 22.69
C ALA A 402 -20.06 11.16 22.70
N GLU A 403 -18.97 11.92 22.69
CA GLU A 403 -19.00 13.39 22.59
C GLU A 403 -19.58 13.84 21.24
N LYS A 404 -19.16 13.21 20.14
CA LYS A 404 -19.68 13.48 18.80
C LYS A 404 -21.18 13.23 18.72
N ASP A 405 -21.67 12.11 19.26
CA ASP A 405 -23.10 11.79 19.27
C ASP A 405 -23.91 12.77 20.14
N GLN A 406 -23.34 13.23 21.25
CA GLN A 406 -23.94 14.26 22.10
C GLN A 406 -24.05 15.60 21.35
N LEU A 407 -22.97 16.03 20.70
CA LEU A 407 -22.94 17.25 19.90
C LEU A 407 -23.87 17.16 18.68
N GLU A 408 -23.96 16.00 18.01
CA GLU A 408 -24.92 15.79 16.92
C GLU A 408 -26.37 15.91 17.41
N SER A 409 -26.69 15.36 18.59
CA SER A 409 -28.02 15.54 19.20
C SER A 409 -28.30 17.01 19.52
N GLU A 410 -27.31 17.75 20.03
CA GLU A 410 -27.44 19.18 20.31
C GLU A 410 -27.63 20.02 19.04
N VAL A 411 -26.84 19.76 18.00
CA VAL A 411 -27.01 20.37 16.68
C VAL A 411 -28.36 20.04 16.07
N GLN A 412 -28.85 18.80 16.23
CA GLN A 412 -30.17 18.41 15.76
C GLN A 412 -31.29 19.16 16.50
N LYS A 413 -31.19 19.32 17.82
CA LYS A 413 -32.12 20.16 18.60
C LYS A 413 -32.07 21.62 18.13
N LEU A 414 -30.88 22.17 17.92
CA LEU A 414 -30.71 23.54 17.43
C LEU A 414 -31.19 23.72 15.99
N ARG A 415 -31.19 22.70 15.12
CA ARG A 415 -31.80 22.76 13.77
C ARG A 415 -33.33 22.76 13.79
N ILE A 416 -33.95 22.16 14.80
CA ILE A 416 -35.40 22.14 14.94
C ILE A 416 -35.94 23.54 15.31
N ILE A 417 -35.18 24.34 16.06
CA ILE A 417 -35.65 25.65 16.56
C ILE A 417 -35.90 26.68 15.43
N PRO A 418 -34.98 26.93 14.47
CA PRO A 418 -35.22 27.85 13.35
C PRO A 418 -36.41 27.43 12.48
N SER A 419 -36.53 26.13 12.18
CA SER A 419 -37.61 25.62 11.33
C SER A 419 -38.99 25.65 12.01
N GLN A 420 -39.04 25.57 13.35
CA GLN A 420 -40.27 25.76 14.11
C GLN A 420 -40.66 27.26 14.20
N MET A 421 -39.71 28.15 14.52
CA MET A 421 -39.98 29.59 14.58
C MET A 421 -40.41 30.16 13.23
N GLU A 422 -39.80 29.72 12.12
CA GLU A 422 -40.17 30.17 10.78
C GLU A 422 -41.58 29.67 10.38
N ASN A 423 -41.94 28.44 10.74
CA ASN A 423 -43.30 27.92 10.53
C ASN A 423 -44.34 28.66 11.37
N GLU A 424 -44.02 29.03 12.62
CA GLU A 424 -44.93 29.79 13.48
C GLU A 424 -45.15 31.21 12.96
N ALA A 425 -44.08 31.89 12.53
CA ALA A 425 -44.17 33.22 11.91
C ALA A 425 -45.00 33.19 10.62
N GLN A 426 -44.82 32.17 9.77
CA GLN A 426 -45.63 31.99 8.56
C GLN A 426 -47.11 31.73 8.89
N LYS A 427 -47.42 30.90 9.89
CA LYS A 427 -48.79 30.67 10.36
C LYS A 427 -49.45 31.95 10.86
N GLN A 428 -48.74 32.75 11.65
CA GLN A 428 -49.26 34.04 12.12
C GLN A 428 -49.55 34.99 10.96
N ARG A 429 -48.64 35.08 9.98
CA ARG A 429 -48.84 35.91 8.78
C ARG A 429 -50.05 35.49 7.96
N ILE A 430 -50.30 34.18 7.82
CA ILE A 430 -51.48 33.65 7.13
C ILE A 430 -52.78 34.05 7.85
N ILE A 431 -52.79 34.02 9.19
CA ILE A 431 -53.96 34.43 9.99
C ILE A 431 -54.22 35.93 9.80
N GLU A 432 -53.18 36.75 9.82
CA GLU A 432 -53.25 38.20 9.61
C GLU A 432 -53.86 38.54 8.24
N LEU A 433 -53.32 37.93 7.17
CA LEU A 433 -53.83 38.11 5.80
C LEU A 433 -55.27 37.63 5.63
N LYS A 434 -55.68 36.61 6.38
CA LYS A 434 -57.06 36.10 6.37
C LYS A 434 -58.02 37.09 7.03
N ASN A 435 -57.60 37.73 8.12
CA ASN A 435 -58.39 38.77 8.81
C ASN A 435 -58.46 40.06 7.98
N GLU A 436 -57.37 40.44 7.31
CA GLU A 436 -57.38 41.58 6.39
C GLU A 436 -58.33 41.31 5.22
N ASN A 437 -58.26 40.12 4.60
CA ASN A 437 -59.20 39.73 3.54
C ASN A 437 -60.67 39.73 3.99
N SER A 438 -60.96 39.29 5.22
CA SER A 438 -62.34 39.32 5.73
C SER A 438 -62.84 40.75 5.93
N SER A 439 -61.98 41.64 6.46
CA SER A 439 -62.29 43.07 6.61
C SER A 439 -62.51 43.75 5.25
N LEU A 440 -61.66 43.49 4.26
CA LEU A 440 -61.80 44.01 2.90
C LEU A 440 -63.09 43.52 2.25
N ARG A 441 -63.45 42.24 2.45
CA ARG A 441 -64.74 41.71 1.97
C ARG A 441 -65.93 42.40 2.65
N GLN A 442 -65.82 42.76 3.92
CA GLN A 442 -66.86 43.50 4.63
C GLN A 442 -67.00 44.92 4.10
N VAL A 443 -65.89 45.63 3.87
CA VAL A 443 -65.89 46.98 3.27
C VAL A 443 -66.44 46.94 1.85
N LEU A 444 -66.09 45.91 1.07
CA LEU A 444 -66.60 45.75 -0.29
C LEU A 444 -68.10 45.45 -0.29
N LYS A 445 -68.59 44.71 0.72
CA LYS A 445 -70.02 44.49 0.93
C LYS A 445 -70.76 45.79 1.28
N THR A 446 -70.26 46.57 2.23
CA THR A 446 -70.88 47.86 2.59
C THR A 446 -70.83 48.85 1.43
N SER A 447 -69.73 48.89 0.66
CA SER A 447 -69.65 49.69 -0.56
C SER A 447 -70.65 49.25 -1.62
N LYS A 448 -70.91 47.95 -1.78
CA LYS A 448 -71.94 47.47 -2.69
C LYS A 448 -73.34 47.89 -2.23
N GLU A 449 -73.62 47.79 -0.93
CA GLU A 449 -74.89 48.21 -0.33
C GLU A 449 -75.13 49.73 -0.48
N THR A 450 -74.09 50.56 -0.34
CA THR A 450 -74.21 52.00 -0.56
C THR A 450 -74.42 52.32 -2.04
N ILE A 451 -73.74 51.62 -2.95
CA ILE A 451 -73.95 51.79 -4.40
C ILE A 451 -75.39 51.41 -4.77
N THR A 452 -75.92 50.30 -4.27
CA THR A 452 -77.32 49.92 -4.53
C THR A 452 -78.30 50.95 -3.97
N SER A 453 -78.07 51.46 -2.75
CA SER A 453 -78.93 52.50 -2.17
C SER A 453 -78.88 53.83 -2.95
N LEU A 454 -77.71 54.21 -3.45
CA LEU A 454 -77.56 55.41 -4.30
C LEU A 454 -78.22 55.23 -5.66
N GLN A 455 -78.13 54.03 -6.26
CA GLN A 455 -78.83 53.70 -7.50
C GLN A 455 -80.36 53.75 -7.33
N GLU A 456 -80.89 53.25 -6.21
CA GLU A 456 -82.31 53.37 -5.88
C GLU A 456 -82.74 54.84 -5.75
N ARG A 457 -81.97 55.68 -5.04
CA ARG A 457 -82.27 57.11 -4.93
C ARG A 457 -82.23 57.83 -6.28
N LEU A 458 -81.25 57.52 -7.14
CA LEU A 458 -81.18 58.09 -8.48
C LEU A 458 -82.41 57.71 -9.32
N ALA A 459 -82.90 56.47 -9.21
CA ALA A 459 -84.13 56.07 -9.88
C ALA A 459 -85.38 56.83 -9.36
N VAL A 460 -85.42 57.16 -8.07
CA VAL A 460 -86.47 58.01 -7.49
C VAL A 460 -86.38 59.44 -8.04
N TYR A 461 -85.18 60.05 -8.04
CA TYR A 461 -84.97 61.39 -8.59
C TYR A 461 -85.30 61.47 -10.08
N GLU A 462 -84.90 60.50 -10.89
CA GLU A 462 -85.26 60.45 -12.31
C GLU A 462 -86.78 60.33 -12.51
N ASN A 463 -87.47 59.58 -11.65
CA ASN A 463 -88.93 59.48 -11.67
C ASN A 463 -89.62 60.78 -11.24
N GLU A 464 -89.08 61.49 -10.24
CA GLU A 464 -89.58 62.82 -9.83
C GLU A 464 -89.33 63.89 -10.91
N GLU A 465 -88.18 63.84 -11.57
CA GLU A 465 -87.83 64.76 -12.65
C GLU A 465 -88.67 64.49 -13.90
N LYS A 466 -88.94 63.21 -14.23
CA LYS A 466 -89.94 62.83 -15.25
C LYS A 466 -91.35 63.33 -14.91
N ARG A 467 -91.75 63.31 -13.63
CA ARG A 467 -93.03 63.90 -13.19
C ARG A 467 -93.04 65.43 -13.32
N ARG A 468 -91.92 66.11 -13.00
CA ARG A 468 -91.78 67.58 -13.17
C ARG A 468 -91.73 68.01 -14.64
N LEU A 469 -91.18 67.17 -15.52
CA LEU A 469 -91.16 67.38 -16.97
C LEU A 469 -92.49 67.05 -17.66
N SER A 470 -93.48 66.51 -16.93
CA SER A 470 -94.82 66.17 -17.44
C SER A 470 -95.86 67.29 -17.30
N SER A 471 -95.50 68.49 -16.78
CA SER A 471 -96.38 69.68 -16.87
C SER A 471 -95.80 70.75 -17.81
N ASP A 472 -96.71 71.41 -18.53
CA ASP A 472 -96.53 72.12 -19.81
C ASP A 472 -95.46 73.24 -19.83
N SER A 473 -94.17 72.92 -19.95
CA SER A 473 -93.11 73.85 -20.40
C SER A 473 -91.76 73.13 -20.67
N GLY A 474 -91.71 72.18 -21.62
CA GLY A 474 -90.58 71.25 -21.77
C GLY A 474 -89.83 71.21 -23.11
N ARG A 475 -90.03 72.15 -24.05
CA ARG A 475 -89.41 72.06 -25.39
C ARG A 475 -88.08 72.81 -25.57
N ALA A 476 -87.75 73.79 -24.72
CA ALA A 476 -86.49 74.56 -24.84
C ALA A 476 -85.27 73.89 -24.16
N ALA A 477 -85.46 73.05 -23.14
CA ALA A 477 -84.36 72.45 -22.38
C ALA A 477 -83.70 71.23 -23.07
N LEU A 478 -84.43 70.58 -23.97
CA LEU A 478 -84.01 69.33 -24.63
C LEU A 478 -82.87 69.56 -25.64
N GLU A 479 -82.78 70.77 -26.18
CA GLU A 479 -81.75 71.15 -27.16
C GLU A 479 -80.41 71.50 -26.48
N SER A 480 -80.46 72.14 -25.30
CA SER A 480 -79.26 72.38 -24.47
C SER A 480 -78.66 71.08 -23.90
N MET A 481 -79.48 70.09 -23.55
CA MET A 481 -78.97 68.78 -23.09
C MET A 481 -78.26 67.99 -24.20
N ARG A 482 -78.72 68.06 -25.45
CA ARG A 482 -78.05 67.41 -26.58
C ARG A 482 -76.66 68.00 -26.84
N PHE A 483 -76.48 69.30 -26.62
CA PHE A 483 -75.17 69.95 -26.75
C PHE A 483 -74.21 69.51 -25.64
N ASN A 484 -74.68 69.43 -24.39
CA ASN A 484 -73.85 68.97 -23.27
C ASN A 484 -73.47 67.49 -23.34
N LYS A 485 -74.32 66.62 -23.88
CA LYS A 485 -73.98 65.20 -24.07
C LYS A 485 -72.83 65.02 -25.07
N LYS A 486 -72.84 65.75 -26.19
CA LYS A 486 -71.72 65.74 -27.16
C LYS A 486 -70.41 66.30 -26.58
N LYS A 487 -70.48 67.24 -25.63
CA LYS A 487 -69.28 67.75 -24.93
C LYS A 487 -68.71 66.73 -23.94
N ARG A 488 -69.56 65.99 -23.21
CA ARG A 488 -69.14 64.91 -22.31
C ARG A 488 -68.47 63.74 -23.03
N GLU A 489 -68.98 63.36 -24.20
CA GLU A 489 -68.36 62.28 -25.00
C GLU A 489 -66.96 62.66 -25.50
N ARG A 490 -66.68 63.95 -25.75
CA ARG A 490 -65.33 64.42 -26.09
C ARG A 490 -64.37 64.39 -24.90
N LEU A 491 -64.82 64.74 -23.70
CA LEU A 491 -63.99 64.69 -22.48
C LEU A 491 -63.67 63.25 -22.04
N SER A 492 -64.57 62.29 -22.26
CA SER A 492 -64.33 60.86 -21.96
C SER A 492 -63.32 60.21 -22.91
N LEU A 493 -63.18 60.72 -24.15
CA LEU A 493 -62.18 60.24 -25.11
C LEU A 493 -60.75 60.71 -24.76
N ASP A 494 -60.60 61.88 -24.13
CA ASP A 494 -59.30 62.36 -23.67
C ASP A 494 -58.80 61.58 -22.43
N GLU A 495 -59.69 61.15 -21.54
CA GLU A 495 -59.33 60.35 -20.35
C GLU A 495 -58.87 58.92 -20.70
N LYS A 496 -59.39 58.37 -21.81
CA LYS A 496 -58.97 57.06 -22.37
C LYS A 496 -57.64 57.10 -23.13
N ARG A 497 -57.10 58.29 -23.44
CA ARG A 497 -55.75 58.42 -24.02
C ARG A 497 -54.64 58.43 -22.97
N THR A 498 -54.96 58.78 -21.72
CA THR A 498 -54.00 58.76 -20.60
C THR A 498 -53.88 57.41 -19.91
N THR A 499 -54.89 56.53 -20.00
CA THR A 499 -54.80 55.17 -19.44
C THR A 499 -54.07 54.18 -20.37
N TRP A 500 -53.77 54.56 -21.61
CA TRP A 500 -53.00 53.73 -22.54
C TRP A 500 -51.48 53.70 -22.25
N PHE A 501 -51.00 54.44 -21.24
CA PHE A 501 -49.57 54.55 -20.88
C PHE A 501 -49.14 53.82 -19.59
N SER A 502 -49.99 53.01 -18.95
CA SER A 502 -49.58 52.29 -17.71
C SER A 502 -49.84 50.78 -17.70
N ASP A 503 -50.41 50.21 -18.76
CA ASP A 503 -50.66 48.76 -18.91
C ASP A 503 -49.51 48.03 -19.63
N ASN A 504 -48.26 48.31 -19.25
CA ASN A 504 -47.09 47.61 -19.78
C ASN A 504 -46.12 47.18 -18.67
N THR A 505 -46.65 46.55 -17.63
CA THR A 505 -45.90 45.65 -16.75
C THR A 505 -46.90 44.79 -15.99
N VAL A 506 -46.72 43.47 -16.08
CA VAL A 506 -47.44 42.45 -15.29
C VAL A 506 -48.80 42.03 -15.85
N GLN A 507 -48.76 41.09 -16.79
CA GLN A 507 -49.67 39.95 -16.77
C GLN A 507 -49.10 38.82 -17.62
N ASN A 508 -48.61 37.76 -16.98
CA ASN A 508 -49.26 36.45 -17.04
C ASN A 508 -48.31 35.27 -16.81
N ASN A 509 -48.80 34.40 -15.93
CA ASN A 509 -48.66 32.95 -15.93
C ASN A 509 -47.37 32.34 -15.36
N THR A 510 -47.33 32.38 -14.03
CA THR A 510 -47.30 31.16 -13.22
C THR A 510 -48.28 30.09 -13.73
N SER A 511 -47.82 28.86 -13.96
CA SER A 511 -48.26 27.65 -13.24
C SER A 511 -48.07 26.38 -14.07
N ALA A 512 -47.31 25.42 -13.55
CA ALA A 512 -47.62 23.99 -13.48
C ALA A 512 -46.38 23.28 -12.89
N THR A 513 -46.35 22.95 -11.58
CA THR A 513 -46.80 21.66 -10.98
C THR A 513 -45.99 20.46 -11.52
N SER A 514 -45.44 19.52 -10.76
CA SER A 514 -45.61 19.08 -9.37
C SER A 514 -44.82 17.78 -9.19
N HIS A 515 -44.58 17.39 -7.92
CA HIS A 515 -44.18 16.04 -7.43
C HIS A 515 -42.72 15.61 -7.66
N GLY A 516 -42.00 15.05 -6.68
CA GLY A 516 -42.28 14.71 -5.28
C GLY A 516 -41.11 13.87 -4.71
N PHE A 517 -41.05 13.73 -3.37
CA PHE A 517 -40.23 12.76 -2.59
C PHE A 517 -38.69 12.88 -2.75
N SER A 518 -37.80 12.46 -1.87
CA SER A 518 -37.70 12.08 -0.45
C SER A 518 -36.20 11.93 -0.15
N PHE A 519 -35.78 12.20 1.10
CA PHE A 519 -34.61 11.68 1.83
C PHE A 519 -33.18 11.67 1.23
N GLY A 520 -32.22 12.04 2.08
CA GLY A 520 -30.87 11.45 2.09
C GLY A 520 -29.73 12.35 1.62
N ASP A 521 -28.99 12.88 2.59
CA ASP A 521 -27.54 12.81 2.70
C ASP A 521 -26.58 13.20 1.55
N LEU A 522 -25.61 14.02 2.00
CA LEU A 522 -24.16 13.92 1.76
C LEU A 522 -23.51 14.64 0.56
N LEU A 523 -22.52 15.43 1.00
CA LEU A 523 -21.13 15.52 0.54
C LEU A 523 -20.78 16.36 -0.69
N PHE A 524 -20.09 17.46 -0.36
CA PHE A 524 -18.97 18.05 -1.11
C PHE A 524 -17.90 17.01 -1.49
N PRO A 525 -17.15 17.23 -2.57
CA PRO A 525 -15.84 17.92 -2.51
C PRO A 525 -15.53 18.79 -3.78
N PHE A 526 -14.43 19.51 -4.03
CA PHE A 526 -13.15 19.82 -3.35
C PHE A 526 -12.58 21.12 -4.01
N PHE A 527 -11.78 21.83 -3.21
CA PHE A 527 -10.94 23.04 -3.34
C PHE A 527 -10.40 23.57 -4.70
N GLY A 528 -10.36 24.91 -4.78
CA GLY A 528 -9.48 25.71 -5.63
C GLY A 528 -8.54 26.62 -4.81
N ARG A 529 -7.27 26.67 -5.25
CA ARG A 529 -6.16 27.51 -4.74
C ARG A 529 -6.50 29.01 -4.70
N SER A 530 -5.97 29.76 -3.72
CA SER A 530 -4.81 30.65 -3.95
C SER A 530 -4.53 31.62 -2.79
N ARG A 531 -3.23 31.93 -2.70
CA ARG A 531 -2.47 32.76 -1.73
C ARG A 531 -2.95 34.21 -1.61
N LEU A 532 -2.68 34.85 -0.46
CA LEU A 532 -1.88 36.09 -0.35
C LEU A 532 -1.52 36.43 1.12
N LYS A 533 -0.50 37.30 1.26
CA LYS A 533 0.48 37.45 2.37
C LYS A 533 0.18 38.59 3.37
N LYS A 534 0.90 38.52 4.52
CA LYS A 534 1.44 39.59 5.44
C LYS A 534 0.43 40.16 6.47
N LYS A 535 0.74 40.39 7.77
CA LYS A 535 1.96 40.85 8.48
C LYS A 535 1.88 40.53 10.02
N ARG A 536 3.03 40.66 10.72
CA ARG A 536 3.37 40.37 12.15
C ARG A 536 2.74 41.29 13.22
N PRO A 537 2.94 40.98 14.53
CA PRO A 537 3.89 41.71 15.41
C PRO A 537 4.86 40.76 16.21
N ILE A 538 6.17 41.04 16.44
CA ILE A 538 6.86 41.85 17.50
C ILE A 538 6.51 41.34 18.92
N SER A 539 7.26 40.40 19.52
CA SER A 539 8.48 40.46 20.37
C SER A 539 8.34 41.17 21.71
N ASP A 540 8.58 40.44 22.82
CA ASP A 540 9.46 40.89 23.89
C ASP A 540 9.98 39.73 24.78
N SER A 541 11.11 40.03 25.42
CA SER A 541 12.18 39.22 26.01
C SER A 541 12.06 38.91 27.50
N LEU A 542 12.78 37.88 28.00
CA LEU A 542 13.56 37.79 29.27
C LEU A 542 14.09 36.33 29.40
N SER A 543 15.39 35.99 29.21
CA SER A 543 16.49 35.89 30.22
C SER A 543 16.02 35.44 31.62
N ARG A 544 16.62 34.50 32.37
CA ARG A 544 18.03 34.14 32.61
C ARG A 544 18.06 32.98 33.66
N THR A 545 19.11 32.14 33.68
CA THR A 545 19.74 31.43 34.86
C THR A 545 18.83 30.62 35.82
N GLU A 546 19.06 29.35 36.13
CA GLU A 546 20.25 28.64 36.66
C GLU A 546 20.34 27.19 36.15
#